data_AF-A0A965QDE4-F1
#
_entry.id   AF-A0A965QDE4-F1
#
_cell.length_a   1.000
_cell.length_b   1.000
_cell.length_c   1.000
_cell.angle_alpha   90.00
_cell.angle_beta   90.00
_cell.angle_gamma   90.00
#
_symmetry.space_group_name_H-M   'P 1'
#
loop_
_entity.id
_entity.type
_entity.pdbx_description
1 polymer ?
#
loop_
_entity_poly.entity_id
_entity_poly.type
_entity_poly.pdbx_seq_one_letter_code
_entity_poly.pdbx_strand_id
1 'polypeptide(L)'
;MSNLKYRLLAIVLLVVASAAALYPRSIVERTRRNGVFVYDTVKRVPLKRGLDLQGGMHLTLEVDESKGAIADKSGALDRALKVVRTRIDQFGVAEPVVQKLGTDRLIVELPGLEDAKRATDVVQQAAFLQFQITDKTKAFEAVAPRLDAIVRDKKLAKAAAPDVRGDTAKGNGLKSLFAGADSAKKGAADTAATASTGPFQRLVVASGYPGMYTVAATDEAELSGYLENEDIKAALPPGKVVRWGADSIVASGRVLKSMYVLDSRPIITGDYITDAKPNSVPIEGTVVEFQLNNEGGRRFKNETGKHVKDYMAIVLDDRVMSAPIIQSAIGT
;
A
#
# COMPACT_ATOMS: atom_id res chain seq x y z
N MET A 1 -17.47 -7.04 69.42
CA MET A 1 -16.34 -6.07 69.44
C MET A 1 -15.12 -6.72 68.83
N SER A 2 -14.79 -6.41 67.58
CA SER A 2 -13.55 -6.91 66.96
C SER A 2 -12.36 -6.37 67.75
N ASN A 3 -11.65 -7.26 68.44
CA ASN A 3 -10.54 -6.94 69.34
C ASN A 3 -9.53 -6.00 68.65
N LEU A 4 -9.30 -4.83 69.26
CA LEU A 4 -8.38 -3.79 68.81
C LEU A 4 -7.00 -4.34 68.41
N LYS A 5 -6.58 -5.43 69.07
CA LYS A 5 -5.34 -6.18 68.80
C LYS A 5 -5.27 -6.76 67.38
N TYR A 6 -6.34 -7.34 66.84
CA TYR A 6 -6.34 -7.90 65.48
C TYR A 6 -6.31 -6.79 64.42
N ARG A 7 -6.94 -5.64 64.70
CA ARG A 7 -6.86 -4.46 63.83
C ARG A 7 -5.45 -3.87 63.81
N LEU A 8 -4.81 -3.76 64.99
CA LEU A 8 -3.41 -3.33 65.10
C LEU A 8 -2.47 -4.28 64.35
N LEU A 9 -2.66 -5.60 64.50
CA LEU A 9 -1.84 -6.59 63.81
C LEU A 9 -2.03 -6.51 62.29
N ALA A 10 -3.28 -6.36 61.81
CA ALA A 10 -3.56 -6.16 60.39
C ALA A 10 -2.92 -4.88 59.84
N ILE A 11 -2.98 -3.76 60.57
CA ILE A 11 -2.35 -2.49 60.16
C ILE A 11 -0.83 -2.65 60.06
N VAL A 12 -0.19 -3.23 61.08
CA VAL A 12 1.27 -3.45 61.07
C VAL A 12 1.67 -4.34 59.90
N LEU A 13 0.92 -5.41 59.63
CA LEU A 13 1.18 -6.32 58.52
C LEU A 13 1.04 -5.62 57.16
N LEU A 14 0.04 -4.73 57.01
CA LEU A 14 -0.18 -3.94 55.81
C LEU A 14 0.95 -2.90 55.59
N VAL A 15 1.44 -2.28 56.65
CA VAL A 15 2.58 -1.34 56.60
C VAL A 15 3.86 -2.07 56.21
N VAL A 16 4.13 -3.25 56.80
CA VAL A 16 5.31 -4.06 56.45
C VAL A 16 5.22 -4.55 55.00
N ALA A 17 4.05 -4.99 54.55
CA ALA A 17 3.83 -5.40 53.16
C ALA A 17 4.05 -4.23 52.18
N SER A 18 3.57 -3.02 52.53
CA SER A 18 3.78 -1.81 51.72
C SER A 18 5.26 -1.43 51.64
N ALA A 19 5.97 -1.42 52.78
CA ALA A 19 7.41 -1.14 52.82
C ALA A 19 8.22 -2.16 52.02
N ALA A 20 7.85 -3.44 52.08
CA ALA A 20 8.48 -4.50 51.31
C ALA A 20 8.23 -4.37 49.79
N ALA A 21 7.06 -3.88 49.38
CA ALA A 21 6.71 -3.64 47.98
C ALA A 21 7.46 -2.42 47.38
N LEU A 22 7.73 -1.40 48.20
CA LEU A 22 8.46 -0.18 47.82
C LEU A 22 10.00 -0.31 47.95
N TYR A 23 10.50 -1.44 48.45
CA TYR A 23 11.94 -1.63 48.63
C TYR A 23 12.67 -1.65 47.28
N PRO A 24 13.71 -0.81 47.09
CA PRO A 24 14.40 -0.68 45.81
C PRO A 24 15.08 -1.99 45.42
N ARG A 25 14.81 -2.46 44.20
CA ARG A 25 15.44 -3.64 43.62
C ARG A 25 16.35 -3.22 42.47
N SER A 26 17.37 -4.01 42.20
CA SER A 26 18.23 -3.82 41.02
C SER A 26 17.48 -4.23 39.78
N ILE A 27 17.25 -3.29 38.87
CA ILE A 27 16.64 -3.54 37.56
C ILE A 27 17.68 -3.19 36.50
N VAL A 28 17.88 -4.10 35.56
CA VAL A 28 18.76 -3.87 34.40
C VAL A 28 17.95 -3.05 33.38
N GLU A 29 18.41 -1.84 33.08
CA GLU A 29 17.76 -0.97 32.11
C GLU A 29 18.72 -0.67 30.96
N ARG A 30 18.19 -0.68 29.74
CA ARG A 30 18.93 -0.29 28.55
C ARG A 30 18.93 1.24 28.51
N THR A 31 20.06 1.87 28.86
CA THR A 31 20.21 3.32 28.84
C THR A 31 21.24 3.74 27.80
N ARG A 32 21.10 4.95 27.25
CA ARG A 32 22.00 5.45 26.21
C ARG A 32 23.05 6.38 26.83
N ARG A 33 24.33 5.98 26.77
CA ARG A 33 25.47 6.82 27.19
C ARG A 33 26.34 7.10 25.97
N ASN A 34 26.53 8.37 25.63
CA ASN A 34 27.34 8.80 24.48
C ASN A 34 26.93 8.14 23.15
N GLY A 35 25.62 7.97 22.91
CA GLY A 35 25.11 7.43 21.65
C GLY A 35 25.05 5.91 21.56
N VAL A 36 25.66 5.17 22.51
CA VAL A 36 25.69 3.69 22.55
C VAL A 36 24.73 3.16 23.61
N PHE A 37 24.03 2.06 23.31
CA PHE A 37 23.18 1.37 24.27
C PHE A 37 24.02 0.56 25.25
N VAL A 38 23.91 0.89 26.54
CA VAL A 38 24.59 0.20 27.63
C VAL A 38 23.51 -0.32 28.59
N TYR A 39 23.67 -1.56 29.04
CA TYR A 39 22.83 -2.10 30.11
C TYR A 39 23.40 -1.58 31.44
N ASP A 40 22.69 -0.63 32.06
CA ASP A 40 23.08 -0.08 33.36
C ASP A 40 22.20 -0.70 34.46
N THR A 41 22.81 -0.98 35.61
CA THR A 41 22.11 -1.58 36.75
C THR A 41 21.85 -0.50 37.78
N VAL A 42 20.62 0.03 37.77
CA VAL A 42 20.23 1.13 38.66
C VAL A 42 19.35 0.59 39.78
N LYS A 43 19.72 0.87 41.04
CA LYS A 43 18.86 0.58 42.21
C LYS A 43 17.73 1.60 42.26
N ARG A 44 16.50 1.18 41.96
CA ARG A 44 15.33 2.05 42.06
C ARG A 44 14.09 1.30 42.51
N VAL A 45 13.10 2.06 42.99
CA VAL A 45 11.77 1.51 43.30
C VAL A 45 11.15 1.00 41.99
N PRO A 46 10.55 -0.20 41.97
CA PRO A 46 9.90 -0.77 40.78
C PRO A 46 8.55 -0.08 40.48
N LEU A 47 8.56 1.24 40.31
CA LEU A 47 7.40 2.01 39.86
C LEU A 47 7.37 2.02 38.33
N LYS A 48 6.21 1.69 37.78
CA LYS A 48 5.92 1.95 36.38
C LYS A 48 5.90 3.45 36.17
N ARG A 49 6.71 3.94 35.24
CA ARG A 49 6.73 5.35 34.88
C ARG A 49 5.74 5.56 33.75
N GLY A 50 4.87 6.55 33.89
CA GLY A 50 4.00 6.97 32.80
C GLY A 50 4.77 7.76 31.74
N LEU A 51 4.08 8.10 30.65
CA LEU A 51 4.62 8.87 29.52
C LEU A 51 5.40 10.13 29.96
N ASP A 52 4.89 10.87 30.95
CA ASP A 52 5.50 12.11 31.44
C ASP A 52 6.84 11.90 32.16
N LEU A 53 7.03 10.72 32.79
CA LEU A 53 8.24 10.38 33.55
C LEU A 53 9.23 9.52 32.77
N GLN A 54 8.78 8.87 31.70
CA GLN A 54 9.60 8.02 30.84
C GLN A 54 9.92 8.65 29.48
N GLY A 55 9.19 9.70 29.09
CA GLY A 55 9.14 10.16 27.71
C GLY A 55 8.39 9.18 26.80
N GLY A 56 8.07 9.62 25.57
CA GLY A 56 7.41 8.81 24.57
C GLY A 56 6.53 9.64 23.64
N MET A 57 5.46 9.03 23.13
CA MET A 57 4.54 9.66 22.17
C MET A 57 3.08 9.52 22.63
N HIS A 58 2.32 10.61 22.52
CA HIS A 58 0.86 10.62 22.63
C HIS A 58 0.29 11.09 21.29
N LEU A 59 -0.56 10.27 20.67
CA LEU A 59 -1.18 10.53 19.39
C LEU A 59 -2.69 10.41 19.52
N THR A 60 -3.41 11.44 19.09
CA THR A 60 -4.86 11.39 18.92
C THR A 60 -5.17 11.28 17.44
N LEU A 61 -5.81 10.18 17.05
CA LEU A 61 -6.30 9.93 15.69
C LEU A 61 -7.79 10.23 15.65
N GLU A 62 -8.24 10.83 14.55
CA GLU A 62 -9.65 11.14 14.29
C GLU A 62 -10.07 10.47 12.98
N VAL A 63 -11.34 10.04 12.90
CA VAL A 63 -11.89 9.44 11.69
C VAL A 63 -11.98 10.48 10.57
N ASP A 64 -11.27 10.24 9.46
CA ASP A 64 -11.33 11.08 8.27
C ASP A 64 -12.58 10.77 7.43
N GLU A 65 -13.51 11.72 7.34
CA GLU A 65 -14.74 11.62 6.55
C GLU A 65 -14.64 12.31 5.17
N SER A 66 -13.47 12.84 4.80
CA SER A 66 -13.29 13.55 3.53
C SER A 66 -13.54 12.69 2.29
N LYS A 67 -13.37 11.37 2.41
CA LYS A 67 -13.57 10.39 1.33
C LYS A 67 -14.97 9.76 1.30
N GLY A 68 -15.86 10.16 2.21
CA GLY A 68 -17.24 9.66 2.28
C GLY A 68 -17.71 9.45 3.72
N ALA A 69 -19.01 9.59 3.92
CA ALA A 69 -19.62 9.38 5.23
C ALA A 69 -19.53 7.90 5.66
N ILE A 70 -19.01 7.65 6.86
CA ILE A 70 -18.92 6.31 7.42
C ILE A 70 -20.19 6.04 8.23
N ALA A 71 -21.04 5.14 7.73
CA ALA A 71 -22.32 4.79 8.38
C ALA A 71 -22.14 4.12 9.76
N ASP A 72 -21.05 3.37 9.96
CA ASP A 72 -20.71 2.69 11.21
C ASP A 72 -19.32 3.13 11.72
N LYS A 73 -19.29 4.28 12.41
CA LYS A 73 -18.06 4.85 12.98
C LYS A 73 -17.47 3.95 14.08
N SER A 74 -18.32 3.34 14.91
CA SER A 74 -17.87 2.48 16.01
C SER A 74 -17.18 1.22 15.48
N GLY A 75 -17.78 0.55 14.49
CA GLY A 75 -17.18 -0.64 13.88
C GLY A 75 -15.91 -0.31 13.10
N ALA A 76 -15.83 0.86 12.46
CA ALA A 76 -14.59 1.34 11.85
C ALA A 76 -13.48 1.58 12.89
N LEU A 77 -13.81 2.22 14.02
CA LEU A 77 -12.90 2.41 15.15
C LEU A 77 -12.42 1.09 15.76
N ASP A 78 -13.28 0.08 15.87
CA ASP A 78 -12.89 -1.24 16.39
C ASP A 78 -11.87 -1.94 15.49
N ARG A 79 -12.04 -1.83 14.17
CA ARG A 79 -11.05 -2.32 13.19
C ARG A 79 -9.75 -1.52 13.29
N ALA A 80 -9.84 -0.19 13.33
CA ALA A 80 -8.68 0.68 13.45
C ALA A 80 -7.89 0.38 14.74
N LEU A 81 -8.58 0.22 15.88
CA LEU A 81 -7.95 -0.16 17.15
C LEU A 81 -7.16 -1.45 17.03
N LYS A 82 -7.74 -2.47 16.39
CA LYS A 82 -7.07 -3.76 16.17
C LYS A 82 -5.81 -3.60 15.34
N VAL A 83 -5.90 -2.88 14.22
CA VAL A 83 -4.77 -2.63 13.31
C VAL A 83 -3.66 -1.83 14.01
N VAL A 84 -4.02 -0.74 14.68
CA VAL A 84 -3.08 0.14 15.38
C VAL A 84 -2.36 -0.63 16.49
N ARG A 85 -3.07 -1.45 17.27
CA ARG A 85 -2.46 -2.31 18.29
C ARG A 85 -1.44 -3.27 17.70
N THR A 86 -1.81 -4.02 16.67
CA THR A 86 -0.89 -4.97 16.00
C THR A 86 0.36 -4.29 15.45
N ARG A 87 0.24 -3.08 14.91
CA ARG A 87 1.40 -2.31 14.43
C ARG A 87 2.29 -1.80 15.55
N ILE A 88 1.69 -1.34 16.64
CA ILE A 88 2.41 -0.83 17.80
C ILE A 88 3.22 -1.92 18.49
N ASP A 89 2.67 -3.13 18.57
CA ASP A 89 3.35 -4.30 19.17
C ASP A 89 4.70 -4.58 18.50
N GLN A 90 4.87 -4.21 17.22
CA GLN A 90 6.13 -4.40 16.47
C GLN A 90 7.26 -3.45 16.89
N PHE A 91 6.94 -2.33 17.56
CA PHE A 91 7.95 -1.38 18.02
C PHE A 91 8.61 -1.79 19.34
N GLY A 92 8.13 -2.85 19.99
CA GLY A 92 8.72 -3.37 21.23
C GLY A 92 8.60 -2.41 22.42
N VAL A 93 7.61 -1.52 22.39
CA VAL A 93 7.28 -0.62 23.51
C VAL A 93 6.74 -1.42 24.69
N ALA A 94 7.13 -1.03 25.90
CA ALA A 94 6.91 -1.86 27.09
C ALA A 94 5.43 -2.07 27.40
N GLU A 95 4.59 -1.04 27.25
CA GLU A 95 3.16 -1.09 27.58
C GLU A 95 2.38 -0.05 26.76
N PRO A 96 2.05 -0.32 25.48
CA PRO A 96 1.28 0.62 24.67
C PRO A 96 -0.17 0.70 25.14
N VAL A 97 -0.71 1.91 25.20
CA VAL A 97 -2.12 2.15 25.52
C VAL A 97 -2.83 2.63 24.26
N VAL A 98 -3.81 1.85 23.80
CA VAL A 98 -4.65 2.21 22.66
C VAL A 98 -6.10 2.16 23.11
N GLN A 99 -6.78 3.31 23.11
CA GLN A 99 -8.13 3.46 23.63
C GLN A 99 -8.99 4.30 22.69
N LYS A 100 -10.28 3.97 22.61
CA LYS A 100 -11.26 4.80 21.92
C LYS A 100 -11.62 5.99 22.80
N LEU A 101 -11.61 7.19 22.25
CA LEU A 101 -12.09 8.41 22.90
C LEU A 101 -13.37 8.86 22.20
N GLY A 102 -14.50 8.80 22.90
CA GLY A 102 -15.79 9.15 22.32
C GLY A 102 -16.21 8.20 21.20
N THR A 103 -16.74 8.75 20.10
CA THR A 103 -17.33 8.01 18.97
C THR A 103 -16.53 8.09 17.67
N ASP A 104 -15.47 8.90 17.62
CA ASP A 104 -14.75 9.27 16.41
C ASP A 104 -13.22 9.37 16.60
N ARG A 105 -12.70 9.19 17.81
CA ARG A 105 -11.26 9.35 18.10
C ARG A 105 -10.64 8.10 18.72
N LEU A 106 -9.34 7.92 18.44
CA LEU A 106 -8.50 6.90 19.03
C LEU A 106 -7.28 7.57 19.67
N ILE A 107 -7.08 7.34 20.97
CA ILE A 107 -5.87 7.75 21.69
C ILE A 107 -4.88 6.60 21.65
N VAL A 108 -3.63 6.94 21.32
CA VAL A 108 -2.48 6.03 21.30
C VAL A 108 -1.38 6.64 22.16
N GLU A 109 -0.92 5.90 23.18
CA GLU A 109 0.17 6.29 24.05
C GLU A 109 1.27 5.24 24.02
N LEU A 110 2.47 5.66 23.63
CA LEU A 110 3.64 4.81 23.47
C LEU A 110 4.75 5.28 24.43
N PRO A 111 4.75 4.80 25.69
CA PRO A 111 5.79 5.15 26.65
C PRO A 111 7.13 4.50 26.26
N GLY A 112 8.22 5.25 26.45
CA GLY A 112 9.58 4.76 26.16
C GLY A 112 9.91 4.60 24.68
N LEU A 113 9.08 5.15 23.78
CA LEU A 113 9.35 5.15 22.35
C LEU A 113 10.39 6.24 22.01
N GLU A 114 11.52 5.83 21.43
CA GLU A 114 12.61 6.76 21.04
C GLU A 114 12.39 7.42 19.67
N ASP A 115 11.82 6.70 18.69
CA ASP A 115 11.60 7.19 17.32
C ASP A 115 10.12 7.47 17.05
N ALA A 116 9.67 8.64 17.51
CA ALA A 116 8.29 9.09 17.35
C ALA A 116 7.88 9.28 15.88
N LYS A 117 8.81 9.70 15.01
CA LYS A 117 8.50 9.93 13.59
C LYS A 117 8.16 8.63 12.89
N ARG A 118 9.00 7.61 13.06
CA ARG A 118 8.77 6.29 12.46
C ARG A 118 7.48 5.64 12.97
N ALA A 119 7.17 5.77 14.26
CA ALA A 119 5.91 5.24 14.80
C ALA A 119 4.69 6.02 14.26
N THR A 120 4.81 7.33 14.12
CA THR A 120 3.76 8.17 13.52
C THR A 120 3.47 7.73 12.10
N ASP A 121 4.49 7.55 11.25
CA ASP A 121 4.32 7.14 9.85
C ASP A 121 3.60 5.79 9.74
N VAL A 122 3.99 4.81 10.56
CA VAL A 122 3.39 3.47 10.56
C VAL A 122 1.96 3.49 11.11
N VAL A 123 1.63 4.36 12.06
CA VAL A 123 0.27 4.46 12.60
C VAL A 123 -0.66 5.26 11.67
N GLN A 124 -0.14 6.29 10.99
CA GLN A 124 -0.91 7.17 10.10
C GLN A 124 -1.23 6.53 8.75
N GLN A 125 -0.36 5.66 8.22
CA GLN A 125 -0.64 4.97 6.97
C GLN A 125 -1.90 4.11 7.11
N ALA A 126 -2.97 4.43 6.39
CA ALA A 126 -3.94 3.38 6.04
C ALA A 126 -3.13 2.23 5.40
N ALA A 127 -3.44 0.96 5.68
CA ALA A 127 -2.75 -0.16 5.02
C ALA A 127 -3.83 -1.16 4.57
N PHE A 128 -4.68 -0.70 3.65
CA PHE A 128 -5.75 -1.53 3.11
C PHE A 128 -5.15 -2.48 2.09
N LEU A 129 -4.83 -3.68 2.56
CA LEU A 129 -4.36 -4.76 1.71
C LEU A 129 -5.53 -5.46 1.03
N GLN A 130 -5.42 -5.61 -0.29
CA GLN A 130 -6.39 -6.31 -1.13
C GLN A 130 -5.65 -7.21 -2.13
N PHE A 131 -6.18 -8.41 -2.32
CA PHE A 131 -5.72 -9.32 -3.38
C PHE A 131 -6.77 -9.30 -4.49
N GLN A 132 -6.40 -8.85 -5.69
CA GLN A 132 -7.31 -8.70 -6.83
C GLN A 132 -6.74 -9.45 -8.04
N ILE A 133 -7.62 -9.90 -8.95
CA ILE A 133 -7.20 -10.55 -10.21
C ILE A 133 -7.02 -9.48 -11.29
N THR A 134 -6.00 -9.63 -12.14
CA THR A 134 -5.82 -8.73 -13.29
C THR A 134 -6.80 -9.06 -14.42
N ASP A 135 -7.16 -8.06 -15.21
CA ASP A 135 -8.05 -8.25 -16.33
C ASP A 135 -7.40 -9.03 -17.47
N LYS A 136 -7.85 -10.27 -17.66
CA LYS A 136 -7.49 -11.10 -18.83
C LYS A 136 -8.33 -10.85 -20.07
N THR A 137 -9.51 -10.23 -19.91
CA THR A 137 -10.50 -10.11 -20.97
C THR A 137 -10.16 -9.03 -21.99
N LYS A 138 -9.10 -8.23 -21.73
CA LYS A 138 -8.74 -7.05 -22.52
C LYS A 138 -9.91 -6.08 -22.66
N ALA A 139 -10.83 -6.07 -21.70
CA ALA A 139 -12.02 -5.21 -21.74
C ALA A 139 -11.63 -3.74 -21.75
N PHE A 140 -10.51 -3.39 -21.11
CA PHE A 140 -9.95 -2.06 -21.14
C PHE A 140 -9.55 -1.59 -22.55
N GLU A 141 -8.93 -2.46 -23.35
CA GLU A 141 -8.57 -2.17 -24.75
C GLU A 141 -9.83 -1.96 -25.61
N ALA A 142 -10.87 -2.77 -25.38
CA ALA A 142 -12.14 -2.66 -26.11
C ALA A 142 -12.86 -1.33 -25.85
N VAL A 143 -12.69 -0.74 -24.66
CA VAL A 143 -13.33 0.51 -24.26
C VAL A 143 -12.45 1.73 -24.59
N ALA A 144 -11.16 1.54 -24.90
CA ALA A 144 -10.24 2.64 -25.16
C ALA A 144 -10.73 3.67 -26.21
N PRO A 145 -11.34 3.29 -27.35
CA PRO A 145 -11.89 4.28 -28.31
C PRO A 145 -13.02 5.14 -27.72
N ARG A 146 -13.81 4.58 -26.80
CA ARG A 146 -14.86 5.33 -26.09
C ARG A 146 -14.23 6.31 -25.10
N LEU A 147 -13.17 5.92 -24.41
CA LEU A 147 -12.42 6.82 -23.51
C LEU A 147 -11.83 7.99 -24.30
N ASP A 148 -11.26 7.72 -25.49
CA ASP A 148 -10.76 8.76 -26.39
C ASP A 148 -11.83 9.76 -26.81
N ALA A 149 -13.04 9.29 -27.13
CA ALA A 149 -14.16 10.15 -27.47
C ALA A 149 -14.56 11.09 -26.31
N ILE A 150 -14.58 10.57 -25.08
CA ILE A 150 -14.90 11.35 -23.87
C ILE A 150 -13.81 12.40 -23.60
N VAL A 151 -12.53 12.02 -23.72
CA VAL A 151 -11.40 12.96 -23.54
C VAL A 151 -11.47 14.10 -24.54
N ARG A 152 -11.88 13.83 -25.79
CA ARG A 152 -12.07 14.86 -26.83
C ARG A 152 -13.28 15.75 -26.56
N ASP A 153 -14.43 15.15 -26.24
CA ASP A 153 -15.69 15.87 -25.97
C ASP A 153 -15.56 16.83 -24.80
N LYS A 154 -14.96 16.34 -23.71
CA LYS A 154 -14.73 17.10 -22.47
C LYS A 154 -13.49 18.00 -22.54
N LYS A 155 -12.78 18.01 -23.67
CA LYS A 155 -11.52 18.77 -23.88
C LYS A 155 -10.51 18.57 -22.75
N LEU A 156 -10.45 17.35 -22.22
CA LEU A 156 -9.55 17.00 -21.12
C LEU A 156 -8.09 16.99 -21.59
N ALA A 157 -7.87 16.68 -22.87
CA ALA A 157 -6.56 16.78 -23.48
C ALA A 157 -6.04 18.21 -23.49
N LYS A 158 -4.92 18.44 -22.78
CA LYS A 158 -4.07 19.60 -23.06
C LYS A 158 -3.71 19.55 -24.54
N ALA A 159 -3.86 20.67 -25.24
CA ALA A 159 -3.46 20.79 -26.65
C ALA A 159 -2.06 20.19 -26.79
N ALA A 160 -1.99 19.03 -27.44
CA ALA A 160 -0.74 18.34 -27.65
C ALA A 160 0.23 19.35 -28.29
N ALA A 161 1.39 19.54 -27.69
CA ALA A 161 2.49 20.18 -28.41
C ALA A 161 2.63 19.45 -29.76
N PRO A 162 2.78 20.17 -30.88
CA PRO A 162 2.81 19.54 -32.19
C PRO A 162 3.86 18.45 -32.18
N ASP A 163 3.45 17.29 -32.64
CA ASP A 163 4.25 16.08 -32.69
C ASP A 163 5.53 16.36 -33.51
N VAL A 164 6.66 16.65 -32.86
CA VAL A 164 7.96 16.86 -33.53
C VAL A 164 8.50 15.53 -34.12
N ARG A 165 7.73 14.43 -34.07
CA ARG A 165 8.04 13.18 -34.78
C ARG A 165 7.47 13.08 -36.19
N GLY A 166 7.02 14.18 -36.79
CA GLY A 166 6.35 14.14 -38.09
C GLY A 166 6.84 15.09 -39.19
N ASP A 167 8.02 15.74 -39.11
CA ASP A 167 8.36 16.77 -40.11
C ASP A 167 9.81 16.83 -40.63
N THR A 168 10.57 15.73 -40.62
CA THR A 168 11.82 15.62 -41.40
C THR A 168 11.65 15.06 -42.81
N ALA A 169 10.42 14.96 -43.32
CA ALA A 169 10.14 14.43 -44.66
C ALA A 169 9.31 15.38 -45.53
N LYS A 170 9.62 16.69 -45.52
CA LYS A 170 9.30 17.60 -46.63
C LYS A 170 10.48 18.51 -46.98
N GLY A 171 11.66 17.90 -47.12
CA GLY A 171 12.81 18.49 -47.82
C GLY A 171 12.79 18.07 -49.28
N ASN A 172 12.08 18.82 -50.12
CA ASN A 172 11.96 18.56 -51.56
C ASN A 172 13.15 19.14 -52.35
N GLY A 173 14.38 18.71 -52.02
CA GLY A 173 15.58 19.14 -52.74
C GLY A 173 16.79 18.33 -52.31
N LEU A 174 17.61 17.93 -53.29
CA LEU A 174 18.88 17.17 -53.17
C LEU A 174 18.83 15.63 -53.23
N LYS A 175 17.66 14.98 -53.31
CA LYS A 175 17.59 13.51 -53.60
C LYS A 175 17.46 13.14 -55.08
N SER A 176 17.32 14.11 -55.99
CA SER A 176 17.20 13.86 -57.44
C SER A 176 18.51 13.93 -58.22
N LEU A 177 19.67 14.02 -57.55
CA LEU A 177 20.97 14.21 -58.21
C LEU A 177 21.89 12.98 -58.16
N PHE A 178 21.50 11.89 -57.49
CA PHE A 178 22.39 10.74 -57.26
C PHE A 178 21.76 9.35 -57.43
N ALA A 179 20.61 9.22 -58.09
CA ALA A 179 20.05 7.90 -58.38
C ALA A 179 19.82 7.70 -59.88
N GLY A 180 20.91 7.36 -60.56
CA GLY A 180 20.85 6.52 -61.74
C GLY A 180 20.30 5.13 -61.39
N ALA A 181 19.71 4.49 -62.39
CA ALA A 181 19.14 3.15 -62.41
C ALA A 181 19.90 2.11 -61.56
N ASP A 182 19.18 1.28 -60.80
CA ASP A 182 18.83 -0.07 -61.27
C ASP A 182 18.03 -0.91 -60.25
N SER A 183 17.33 -1.88 -60.80
CA SER A 183 16.31 -2.79 -60.26
C SER A 183 16.67 -3.68 -59.05
N ALA A 184 15.65 -4.03 -58.22
CA ALA A 184 15.17 -5.41 -57.97
C ALA A 184 14.62 -5.70 -56.55
N LYS A 185 13.40 -6.26 -56.52
CA LYS A 185 12.86 -7.35 -55.65
C LYS A 185 12.45 -7.08 -54.18
N LYS A 186 11.15 -6.74 -54.06
CA LYS A 186 10.07 -7.41 -53.29
C LYS A 186 10.44 -8.12 -51.96
N GLY A 187 10.18 -7.43 -50.85
CA GLY A 187 9.87 -8.01 -49.54
C GLY A 187 8.82 -7.13 -48.86
N ALA A 188 7.54 -7.46 -49.01
CA ALA A 188 6.44 -6.74 -48.35
C ALA A 188 6.14 -7.45 -47.03
N ALA A 189 6.59 -6.82 -45.95
CA ALA A 189 6.09 -7.03 -44.61
C ALA A 189 4.77 -6.25 -44.46
N ASP A 190 3.66 -6.99 -44.45
CA ASP A 190 2.32 -6.53 -44.07
C ASP A 190 2.15 -6.83 -42.56
N THR A 191 1.70 -5.98 -41.65
CA THR A 191 1.16 -4.62 -41.69
C THR A 191 1.21 -4.12 -40.23
N ALA A 192 2.14 -3.22 -39.90
CA ALA A 192 2.00 -2.38 -38.70
C ALA A 192 1.05 -1.24 -39.07
N ALA A 193 -0.25 -1.47 -38.92
CA ALA A 193 -1.26 -0.44 -39.11
C ALA A 193 -1.11 0.59 -37.97
N THR A 194 -0.54 1.74 -38.30
CA THR A 194 -0.65 2.98 -37.53
C THR A 194 -2.12 3.39 -37.47
N ALA A 195 -2.86 2.85 -36.50
CA ALA A 195 -4.15 3.40 -36.10
C ALA A 195 -3.89 4.79 -35.53
N SER A 196 -4.70 5.78 -35.89
CA SER A 196 -4.64 7.12 -35.30
C SER A 196 -4.92 7.03 -33.81
N THR A 197 -3.86 6.92 -33.02
CA THR A 197 -3.91 6.71 -31.59
C THR A 197 -4.61 7.91 -30.93
N GLY A 198 -5.76 7.67 -30.30
CA GLY A 198 -6.48 8.74 -29.60
C GLY A 198 -5.70 9.28 -28.39
N PRO A 199 -6.14 10.41 -27.80
CA PRO A 199 -5.41 11.08 -26.73
C PRO A 199 -5.16 10.20 -25.51
N PHE A 200 -6.07 9.27 -25.20
CA PHE A 200 -5.93 8.28 -24.12
C PHE A 200 -5.03 7.13 -24.54
N GLN A 201 -5.28 6.53 -25.71
CA GLN A 201 -4.50 5.40 -26.23
C GLN A 201 -3.01 5.74 -26.44
N ARG A 202 -2.66 7.02 -26.64
CA ARG A 202 -1.27 7.47 -26.81
C ARG A 202 -0.47 7.31 -25.51
N LEU A 203 -1.13 7.50 -24.37
CA LEU A 203 -0.49 7.49 -23.06
C LEU A 203 -0.28 6.06 -22.54
N VAL A 204 -1.11 5.12 -23.00
CA VAL A 204 -1.18 3.76 -22.45
C VAL A 204 -0.66 2.75 -23.47
N VAL A 205 0.43 2.07 -23.11
CA VAL A 205 1.01 1.00 -23.92
C VAL A 205 0.77 -0.34 -23.25
N ALA A 206 0.13 -1.28 -23.94
CA ALA A 206 -0.07 -2.63 -23.43
C ALA A 206 1.30 -3.28 -23.14
N SER A 207 1.49 -3.74 -21.90
CA SER A 207 2.60 -4.63 -21.61
C SER A 207 2.23 -6.03 -22.13
N GLY A 208 3.20 -6.88 -22.45
CA GLY A 208 2.93 -8.26 -22.87
C GLY A 208 2.16 -9.11 -21.84
N TYR A 209 1.83 -8.55 -20.67
CA TYR A 209 1.11 -9.18 -19.57
C TYR A 209 -0.36 -8.73 -19.53
N PRO A 210 -1.33 -9.66 -19.50
CA PRO A 210 -2.75 -9.33 -19.45
C PRO A 210 -3.12 -8.45 -18.25
N GLY A 211 -3.76 -7.33 -18.54
CA GLY A 211 -4.23 -6.38 -17.53
C GLY A 211 -3.13 -5.45 -16.99
N MET A 212 -1.90 -5.54 -17.49
CA MET A 212 -0.82 -4.60 -17.18
C MET A 212 -0.51 -3.73 -18.40
N TYR A 213 -0.40 -2.45 -18.14
CA TYR A 213 -0.08 -1.41 -19.11
C TYR A 213 1.08 -0.58 -18.57
N THR A 214 1.76 0.12 -19.47
CA THR A 214 2.86 1.03 -19.15
C THR A 214 2.56 2.41 -19.67
N VAL A 215 2.95 3.42 -18.90
CA VAL A 215 2.73 4.84 -19.18
C VAL A 215 4.05 5.55 -19.00
N ALA A 216 4.40 6.51 -19.86
CA ALA A 216 5.60 7.32 -19.64
C ALA A 216 5.47 8.10 -18.33
N ALA A 217 6.52 8.19 -17.52
CA ALA A 217 6.47 8.93 -16.25
C ALA A 217 6.11 10.42 -16.44
N THR A 218 6.43 11.00 -17.62
CA THR A 218 6.02 12.36 -17.99
C THR A 218 4.51 12.53 -18.16
N ASP A 219 3.83 11.43 -18.47
CA ASP A 219 2.44 11.38 -18.92
C ASP A 219 1.50 10.88 -17.81
N GLU A 220 2.07 10.42 -16.68
CA GLU A 220 1.34 9.90 -15.50
C GLU A 220 0.33 10.91 -14.95
N ALA A 221 0.72 12.19 -14.83
CA ALA A 221 -0.15 13.24 -14.31
C ALA A 221 -1.32 13.56 -15.25
N GLU A 222 -1.09 13.49 -16.56
CA GLU A 222 -2.13 13.69 -17.57
C GLU A 222 -3.15 12.54 -17.52
N LEU A 223 -2.67 11.29 -17.50
CA LEU A 223 -3.55 10.13 -17.44
C LEU A 223 -4.31 10.03 -16.12
N SER A 224 -3.65 10.36 -14.99
CA SER A 224 -4.32 10.37 -13.68
C SER A 224 -5.47 11.38 -13.66
N GLY A 225 -5.27 12.57 -14.24
CA GLY A 225 -6.35 13.55 -14.39
C GLY A 225 -7.53 13.04 -15.24
N TYR A 226 -7.27 12.23 -16.27
CA TYR A 226 -8.34 11.58 -17.03
C TYR A 226 -9.08 10.55 -16.20
N LEU A 227 -8.36 9.66 -15.52
CA LEU A 227 -8.94 8.59 -14.70
C LEU A 227 -9.71 9.11 -13.49
N GLU A 228 -9.44 10.33 -13.03
CA GLU A 228 -10.16 10.98 -11.94
C GLU A 228 -11.54 11.51 -12.36
N ASN A 229 -11.75 11.79 -13.65
CA ASN A 229 -13.00 12.33 -14.18
C ASN A 229 -14.16 11.31 -14.06
N GLU A 230 -15.34 11.77 -13.63
CA GLU A 230 -16.50 10.91 -13.40
C GLU A 230 -17.02 10.24 -14.68
N ASP A 231 -17.00 10.93 -15.82
CA ASP A 231 -17.45 10.37 -17.11
C ASP A 231 -16.53 9.23 -17.56
N ILE A 232 -15.23 9.36 -17.30
CA ILE A 232 -14.23 8.34 -17.63
C ILE A 232 -14.37 7.15 -16.67
N LYS A 233 -14.56 7.39 -15.37
CA LYS A 233 -14.86 6.33 -14.40
C LYS A 233 -16.12 5.55 -14.76
N ALA A 234 -17.18 6.25 -15.18
CA ALA A 234 -18.43 5.62 -15.62
C ALA A 234 -18.30 4.86 -16.94
N ALA A 235 -17.34 5.24 -17.78
CA ALA A 235 -17.08 4.56 -19.04
C ALA A 235 -16.18 3.32 -18.90
N LEU A 236 -15.48 3.13 -17.76
CA LEU A 236 -14.68 1.93 -17.53
C LEU A 236 -15.53 0.65 -17.60
N PRO A 237 -14.94 -0.50 -18.00
CA PRO A 237 -15.67 -1.76 -18.01
C PRO A 237 -16.27 -2.07 -16.63
N PRO A 238 -17.52 -2.57 -16.58
CA PRO A 238 -18.20 -2.82 -15.32
C PRO A 238 -17.42 -3.84 -14.47
N GLY A 239 -17.29 -3.54 -13.19
CA GLY A 239 -16.56 -4.40 -12.26
C GLY A 239 -15.04 -4.37 -12.41
N LYS A 240 -14.47 -3.46 -13.21
CA LYS A 240 -13.02 -3.24 -13.32
C LYS A 240 -12.59 -1.95 -12.63
N VAL A 241 -11.37 -1.94 -12.10
CA VAL A 241 -10.74 -0.76 -11.50
C VAL A 241 -9.33 -0.59 -12.06
N VAL A 242 -8.92 0.66 -12.22
CA VAL A 242 -7.55 1.00 -12.63
C VAL A 242 -6.74 1.38 -11.40
N ARG A 243 -5.53 0.83 -11.29
CA ARG A 243 -4.60 1.05 -10.18
C ARG A 243 -3.19 1.28 -10.70
N TRP A 244 -2.47 2.23 -10.09
CA TRP A 244 -1.07 2.47 -10.40
C TRP A 244 -0.16 1.48 -9.67
N GLY A 245 0.93 1.09 -10.30
CA GLY A 245 2.00 0.32 -9.67
C GLY A 245 2.87 1.20 -8.77
N ALA A 246 3.40 0.61 -7.70
CA ALA A 246 4.37 1.28 -6.83
C ALA A 246 5.71 1.49 -7.53
N ASP A 247 6.13 0.50 -8.32
CA ASP A 247 7.44 0.50 -8.98
C ASP A 247 7.43 1.18 -10.35
N SER A 248 8.59 1.69 -10.74
CA SER A 248 8.83 2.28 -12.07
C SER A 248 9.86 1.44 -12.81
N ILE A 249 9.61 1.20 -14.09
CA ILE A 249 10.45 0.36 -14.95
C ILE A 249 11.24 1.27 -15.88
N VAL A 250 12.54 1.06 -16.03
CA VAL A 250 13.33 1.77 -17.03
C VAL A 250 13.37 0.93 -18.30
N ALA A 251 12.78 1.44 -19.39
CA ALA A 251 12.80 0.78 -20.69
C ALA A 251 13.22 1.78 -21.77
N SER A 252 14.18 1.38 -22.61
CA SER A 252 14.69 2.20 -23.72
C SER A 252 15.12 3.62 -23.31
N GLY A 253 15.73 3.76 -22.13
CA GLY A 253 16.18 5.06 -21.60
C GLY A 253 15.06 5.97 -21.07
N ARG A 254 13.83 5.47 -20.96
CA ARG A 254 12.69 6.19 -20.39
C ARG A 254 12.21 5.51 -19.12
N VAL A 255 11.78 6.31 -18.16
CA VAL A 255 11.08 5.83 -16.96
C VAL A 255 9.62 5.62 -17.32
N LEU A 256 9.15 4.39 -17.16
CA LEU A 256 7.77 3.97 -17.35
C LEU A 256 7.15 3.64 -16.01
N LYS A 257 5.88 3.99 -15.85
CA LYS A 257 5.03 3.63 -14.73
C LYS A 257 4.12 2.49 -15.12
N SER A 258 3.98 1.50 -14.24
CA SER A 258 3.06 0.39 -14.45
C SER A 258 1.64 0.81 -14.04
N MET A 259 0.67 0.45 -14.86
CA MET A 259 -0.75 0.63 -14.59
C MET A 259 -1.44 -0.73 -14.74
N TYR A 260 -2.33 -1.06 -13.82
CA TYR A 260 -3.04 -2.33 -13.80
C TYR A 260 -4.53 -2.11 -13.89
N VAL A 261 -5.18 -2.95 -14.68
CA VAL A 261 -6.64 -3.08 -14.71
C VAL A 261 -6.98 -4.35 -13.95
N LEU A 262 -7.70 -4.19 -12.85
CA LEU A 262 -8.00 -5.25 -11.90
C LEU A 262 -9.50 -5.46 -11.79
N ASP A 263 -9.90 -6.63 -11.34
CA ASP A 263 -11.26 -6.88 -10.86
C ASP A 263 -11.52 -6.07 -9.58
N SER A 264 -12.62 -5.30 -9.59
CA SER A 264 -13.06 -4.47 -8.47
C SER A 264 -13.28 -5.28 -7.18
N ARG A 265 -13.68 -6.55 -7.31
CA ARG A 265 -13.94 -7.44 -6.18
C ARG A 265 -12.63 -8.10 -5.72
N PRO A 266 -12.15 -7.81 -4.50
CA PRO A 266 -11.00 -8.51 -3.96
C PRO A 266 -11.33 -9.96 -3.60
N ILE A 267 -10.38 -10.86 -3.86
CA ILE A 267 -10.38 -12.26 -3.45
C ILE A 267 -10.43 -12.35 -1.92
N ILE A 268 -9.45 -11.72 -1.27
CA ILE A 268 -9.31 -11.55 0.18
C ILE A 268 -8.75 -10.16 0.49
N THR A 269 -8.98 -9.71 1.71
CA THR A 269 -8.46 -8.46 2.28
C THR A 269 -7.44 -8.75 3.39
N GLY A 270 -6.75 -7.71 3.86
CA GLY A 270 -5.84 -7.81 5.00
C GLY A 270 -6.48 -8.32 6.31
N ASP A 271 -7.80 -8.28 6.44
CA ASP A 271 -8.52 -8.77 7.63
C ASP A 271 -8.31 -10.27 7.91
N TYR A 272 -7.93 -11.01 6.87
CA TYR A 272 -7.68 -12.45 6.94
C TYR A 272 -6.22 -12.80 7.24
N ILE A 273 -5.33 -11.82 7.40
CA ILE A 273 -3.91 -12.02 7.73
C ILE A 273 -3.72 -12.03 9.24
N THR A 274 -2.98 -13.01 9.75
CA THR A 274 -2.62 -13.13 11.16
C THR A 274 -1.20 -12.68 11.47
N ASP A 275 -0.29 -12.83 10.52
CA ASP A 275 1.12 -12.43 10.66
C ASP A 275 1.68 -12.01 9.30
N ALA A 276 2.63 -11.07 9.31
CA ALA A 276 3.35 -10.64 8.11
C ALA A 276 4.74 -10.15 8.52
N LYS A 277 5.79 -10.75 7.95
CA LYS A 277 7.19 -10.47 8.31
C LYS A 277 8.07 -10.35 7.07
N PRO A 278 9.03 -9.41 7.09
CA PRO A 278 10.06 -9.35 6.07
C PRO A 278 10.98 -10.56 6.22
N ASN A 279 11.29 -11.21 5.11
CA ASN A 279 12.24 -12.30 5.01
C ASN A 279 13.22 -11.98 3.90
N SER A 280 14.52 -12.15 4.14
CA SER A 280 15.55 -11.91 3.13
C SER A 280 15.97 -13.22 2.51
N VAL A 281 15.55 -13.44 1.27
CA VAL A 281 15.95 -14.60 0.50
C VAL A 281 17.21 -14.23 -0.28
N PRO A 282 18.30 -15.03 -0.22
CA PRO A 282 19.59 -14.68 -0.84
C PRO A 282 19.54 -14.33 -2.33
N ILE A 283 18.54 -14.82 -3.05
CA ILE A 283 18.40 -14.68 -4.51
C ILE A 283 17.32 -13.63 -4.87
N GLU A 284 16.19 -13.65 -4.18
CA GLU A 284 15.00 -12.85 -4.54
C GLU A 284 14.95 -11.49 -3.82
N GLY A 285 15.88 -11.25 -2.88
CA GLY A 285 15.91 -10.04 -2.06
C GLY A 285 14.96 -10.12 -0.87
N THR A 286 14.49 -8.97 -0.40
CA THR A 286 13.55 -8.90 0.73
C THR A 286 12.14 -9.17 0.24
N VAL A 287 11.57 -10.30 0.66
CA VAL A 287 10.17 -10.68 0.43
C VAL A 287 9.37 -10.48 1.70
N VAL A 288 8.05 -10.36 1.58
CA VAL A 288 7.13 -10.34 2.73
C VAL A 288 6.41 -11.67 2.79
N GLU A 289 6.69 -12.44 3.84
CA GLU A 289 5.98 -13.66 4.15
C GLU A 289 4.77 -13.34 5.02
N PHE A 290 3.59 -13.83 4.65
CA PHE A 290 2.37 -13.61 5.40
C PHE A 290 1.65 -14.92 5.71
N GLN A 291 0.90 -14.93 6.81
CA GLN A 291 0.08 -16.06 7.25
C GLN A 291 -1.38 -15.64 7.27
N LEU A 292 -2.24 -16.52 6.76
CA LEU A 292 -3.69 -16.35 6.78
C LEU A 292 -4.30 -17.08 7.98
N ASN A 293 -5.41 -16.57 8.50
CA ASN A 293 -6.26 -17.33 9.41
C ASN A 293 -6.96 -18.49 8.67
N ASN A 294 -7.59 -19.39 9.41
CA ASN A 294 -8.23 -20.59 8.84
C ASN A 294 -9.33 -20.25 7.81
N GLU A 295 -10.17 -19.25 8.09
CA GLU A 295 -11.21 -18.79 7.16
C GLU A 295 -10.61 -18.22 5.86
N GLY A 296 -9.60 -17.37 6.02
CA GLY A 296 -8.82 -16.74 4.95
C GLY A 296 -8.14 -17.76 4.07
N GLY A 297 -7.47 -18.76 4.66
CA GLY A 297 -6.82 -19.85 3.94
C GLY A 297 -7.79 -20.63 3.06
N ARG A 298 -8.96 -21.01 3.60
CA ARG A 298 -10.01 -21.71 2.83
C ARG A 298 -10.54 -20.87 1.67
N ARG A 299 -10.82 -19.59 1.93
CA ARG A 299 -11.30 -18.66 0.89
C ARG A 299 -10.25 -18.42 -0.18
N PHE A 300 -9.01 -18.20 0.22
CA PHE A 300 -7.88 -17.99 -0.68
C PHE A 300 -7.63 -19.20 -1.57
N LYS A 301 -7.68 -20.41 -1.02
CA LYS A 301 -7.59 -21.67 -1.78
C LYS A 301 -8.68 -21.81 -2.84
N ASN A 302 -9.93 -21.55 -2.45
CA ASN A 302 -11.08 -21.66 -3.35
C ASN A 302 -11.03 -20.65 -4.50
N GLU A 303 -10.63 -19.41 -4.22
CA GLU A 303 -10.56 -18.36 -5.24
C GLU A 303 -9.31 -18.54 -6.13
N THR A 304 -8.12 -18.76 -5.57
CA THR A 304 -6.90 -19.01 -6.37
C THR A 304 -7.04 -20.27 -7.23
N GLY A 305 -7.76 -21.30 -6.78
CA GLY A 305 -8.06 -22.49 -7.57
C GLY A 305 -8.92 -22.23 -8.82
N LYS A 306 -9.73 -21.17 -8.85
CA LYS A 306 -10.50 -20.75 -10.03
C LYS A 306 -9.67 -19.90 -11.01
N HIS A 307 -8.59 -19.31 -10.49
CA HIS A 307 -7.76 -18.31 -11.18
C HIS A 307 -6.33 -18.82 -11.45
N VAL A 308 -6.16 -20.13 -11.65
CA VAL A 308 -4.85 -20.72 -11.96
C VAL A 308 -4.35 -20.21 -13.31
N LYS A 309 -3.07 -19.80 -13.35
CA LYS A 309 -2.42 -19.06 -14.44
C LYS A 309 -2.89 -17.61 -14.61
N ASP A 310 -3.73 -17.08 -13.72
CA ASP A 310 -4.06 -15.66 -13.67
C ASP A 310 -3.02 -14.88 -12.88
N TYR A 311 -2.90 -13.58 -13.17
CA TYR A 311 -2.07 -12.70 -12.37
C TYR A 311 -2.92 -12.17 -11.22
N MET A 312 -2.34 -12.21 -10.03
CA MET A 312 -2.96 -11.73 -8.80
C MET A 312 -2.20 -10.50 -8.34
N ALA A 313 -2.83 -9.34 -8.44
CA ALA A 313 -2.30 -8.10 -7.91
C ALA A 313 -2.45 -8.05 -6.39
N ILE A 314 -1.35 -7.72 -5.73
CA ILE A 314 -1.29 -7.38 -4.31
C ILE A 314 -1.35 -5.86 -4.22
N VAL A 315 -2.47 -5.34 -3.74
CA VAL A 315 -2.78 -3.91 -3.70
C VAL A 315 -2.71 -3.41 -2.27
N LEU A 316 -1.94 -2.36 -2.05
CA LEU A 316 -1.83 -1.65 -0.78
C LEU A 316 -2.18 -0.18 -1.01
N ASP A 317 -3.24 0.30 -0.36
CA ASP A 317 -3.71 1.70 -0.43
C ASP A 317 -3.88 2.20 -1.87
N ASP A 318 -4.60 1.41 -2.66
CA ASP A 318 -4.86 1.66 -4.09
C ASP A 318 -3.62 1.68 -4.99
N ARG A 319 -2.49 1.16 -4.52
CA ARG A 319 -1.28 0.94 -5.32
C ARG A 319 -0.94 -0.53 -5.43
N VAL A 320 -0.62 -0.99 -6.64
CA VAL A 320 -0.19 -2.37 -6.87
C VAL A 320 1.27 -2.51 -6.50
N MET A 321 1.54 -3.32 -5.49
CA MET A 321 2.90 -3.62 -5.03
C MET A 321 3.54 -4.69 -5.93
N SER A 322 2.79 -5.74 -6.26
CA SER A 322 3.24 -6.80 -7.14
C SER A 322 2.06 -7.49 -7.81
N ALA A 323 2.31 -8.20 -8.90
CA ALA A 323 1.29 -8.99 -9.59
C ALA A 323 1.86 -10.34 -10.08
N PRO A 324 2.12 -11.30 -9.18
CA PRO A 324 2.61 -12.63 -9.56
C PRO A 324 1.54 -13.50 -10.25
N ILE A 325 1.99 -14.53 -10.96
CA ILE A 325 1.13 -15.56 -11.56
C ILE A 325 0.76 -16.61 -10.51
N ILE A 326 -0.52 -16.95 -10.42
CA ILE A 326 -1.01 -18.07 -9.61
C ILE A 326 -0.61 -19.39 -10.30
N GLN A 327 0.33 -20.13 -9.72
CA GLN A 327 0.79 -21.40 -10.30
C GLN A 327 -0.16 -22.57 -9.99
N SER A 328 -0.77 -22.57 -8.80
CA SER A 328 -1.67 -23.60 -8.29
C SER A 328 -2.60 -22.98 -7.24
N ALA A 329 -3.61 -23.73 -6.78
CA ALA A 329 -4.43 -23.30 -5.66
C ALA A 329 -3.56 -23.15 -4.39
N ILE A 330 -3.65 -22.00 -3.72
CA ILE A 330 -2.79 -21.64 -2.58
C ILE A 330 -3.58 -21.74 -1.28
N GLY A 331 -3.11 -22.56 -0.35
CA GLY A 331 -3.71 -22.75 0.97
C GLY A 331 -4.04 -24.20 1.27
N THR A 332 -4.22 -24.51 2.55
CA THR A 332 -4.55 -25.84 3.05
C THR A 332 -6.05 -26.03 3.27
#